data_AF-A0A416V9W3-F1
#
_entry.id   AF-A0A416V9W3-F1
#
_cell.length_a   1.000
_cell.length_b   1.000
_cell.length_c   1.000
_cell.angle_alpha   90.00
_cell.angle_beta   90.00
_cell.angle_gamma   90.00
#
_symmetry.space_group_name_H-M   'P 1'
#
loop_
_entity.id
_entity.type
_entity.pdbx_description
1 polymer ?
#
loop_
_entity_poly.entity_id
_entity_poly.type
_entity_poly.pdbx_seq_one_letter_code
_entity_poly.pdbx_strand_id
1 'polypeptide(L)'
;MGYTVQRIRLGKKEADSTFYNADVNDAKMQEIAAALGMKLNIVESNTTWILYMGDDEHNTTGFKFSLSGANLIMTTVIQGATPSTSTYCYSYNMSLTRSANSGAANAFLHFVSCKEGVVFGIGIFSEGSNITDLLHIVLPAKDLKTNEDRIAYMSFTSARYIIYSDVDEASHYAQAWSQDSNIHDVVSLAQYVYPAGYLAIPSAYYILAGPDVASGVSGESFIINDQEYFIPGNTSSIWRIAIELPKSEES
;
A
#
# COMPACT_ATOMS: atom_id res chain seq x y z
N MET A 1 5.60 -21.68 -2.93
CA MET A 1 4.45 -20.90 -3.42
C MET A 1 4.85 -19.45 -3.32
N GLY A 2 5.17 -18.83 -4.45
CA GLY A 2 5.92 -17.57 -4.47
C GLY A 2 5.21 -16.54 -5.33
N TYR A 3 4.76 -15.45 -4.71
CA TYR A 3 4.42 -14.24 -5.43
C TYR A 3 5.70 -13.61 -6.01
N THR A 4 5.55 -12.89 -7.12
CA THR A 4 6.62 -12.05 -7.68
C THR A 4 6.34 -10.60 -7.35
N VAL A 5 7.28 -9.94 -6.68
CA VAL A 5 7.22 -8.48 -6.49
C VAL A 5 7.61 -7.82 -7.80
N GLN A 6 6.66 -7.10 -8.40
CA GLN A 6 6.90 -6.28 -9.58
C GLN A 6 7.43 -4.91 -9.16
N ARG A 7 8.08 -4.22 -10.11
CA ARG A 7 8.68 -2.92 -9.82
C ARG A 7 8.70 -2.00 -11.03
N ILE A 8 8.56 -0.71 -10.77
CA ILE A 8 8.72 0.38 -11.73
C ILE A 8 9.87 1.26 -11.24
N ARG A 9 10.84 1.50 -12.11
CA ARG A 9 11.96 2.38 -11.81
C ARG A 9 11.52 3.83 -11.96
N LEU A 10 11.81 4.64 -10.94
CA LEU A 10 11.47 6.06 -10.90
C LEU A 10 12.63 6.97 -11.35
N GLY A 11 13.83 6.39 -11.52
CA GLY A 11 14.96 7.05 -12.16
C GLY A 11 15.27 6.52 -13.55
N LYS A 12 15.75 7.39 -14.43
CA LYS A 12 16.17 7.06 -15.80
C LYS A 12 17.67 7.15 -15.92
N LYS A 13 18.27 6.08 -16.47
CA LYS A 13 19.70 6.03 -16.75
C LYS A 13 20.04 7.04 -17.84
N GLU A 14 21.09 7.81 -17.61
CA GLU A 14 21.65 8.68 -18.63
C GLU A 14 22.32 7.88 -19.75
N ALA A 15 22.26 8.40 -20.98
CA ALA A 15 22.96 7.80 -22.11
C ALA A 15 24.47 7.78 -21.83
N ASP A 16 25.12 6.64 -22.13
CA ASP A 16 26.56 6.43 -22.00
C ASP A 16 27.15 6.78 -20.61
N SER A 17 26.35 6.67 -19.56
CA SER A 17 26.70 7.09 -18.20
C SER A 17 26.30 6.03 -17.16
N THR A 18 26.95 6.07 -16.00
CA THR A 18 26.56 5.25 -14.83
C THR A 18 25.53 5.94 -13.94
N PHE A 19 25.21 7.21 -14.23
CA PHE A 19 24.28 8.01 -13.44
C PHE A 19 22.83 7.85 -13.89
N TYR A 20 21.93 8.03 -12.93
CA TYR A 20 20.49 8.09 -13.09
C TYR A 20 19.99 9.47 -12.68
N ASN A 21 18.99 9.99 -13.39
CA ASN A 21 18.21 11.18 -13.01
C ASN A 21 16.78 10.79 -12.63
N ALA A 22 16.05 11.70 -11.99
CA ALA A 22 14.61 11.54 -11.80
C ALA A 22 13.88 11.35 -13.14
N ASP A 23 12.92 10.42 -13.18
CA ASP A 23 12.08 10.10 -14.34
C ASP A 23 10.60 10.11 -13.96
N VAL A 24 10.21 11.06 -13.10
CA VAL A 24 8.82 11.21 -12.65
C VAL A 24 8.19 12.41 -13.37
N ASN A 25 7.24 12.11 -14.24
CA ASN A 25 6.49 13.05 -15.07
C ASN A 25 5.10 12.47 -15.35
N ASP A 26 4.25 13.18 -16.08
CA ASP A 26 2.87 12.74 -16.36
C ASP A 26 2.82 11.36 -17.03
N ALA A 27 3.71 11.08 -17.98
CA ALA A 27 3.77 9.79 -18.68
C ALA A 27 4.19 8.64 -17.74
N LYS A 28 5.16 8.89 -16.85
CA LYS A 28 5.57 7.91 -15.83
C LYS A 28 4.43 7.63 -14.84
N MET A 29 3.72 8.67 -14.41
CA MET A 29 2.59 8.49 -13.50
C MET A 29 1.44 7.73 -14.16
N GLN A 30 1.24 7.90 -15.48
CA GLN A 30 0.29 7.11 -16.25
C GLN A 30 0.72 5.64 -16.38
N GLU A 31 2.01 5.36 -16.56
CA GLU A 31 2.57 4.00 -16.53
C GLU A 31 2.31 3.34 -15.17
N ILE A 32 2.58 4.06 -14.08
CA ILE A 32 2.34 3.57 -12.71
C ILE A 32 0.85 3.29 -12.48
N ALA A 33 -0.03 4.22 -12.82
CA ALA A 33 -1.46 4.06 -12.65
C ALA A 33 -1.98 2.82 -13.42
N ALA A 34 -1.54 2.64 -14.67
CA ALA A 34 -1.89 1.47 -15.48
C ALA A 34 -1.40 0.15 -14.84
N ALA A 35 -0.16 0.11 -14.35
CA ALA A 35 0.40 -1.08 -13.72
C ALA A 35 -0.30 -1.47 -12.41
N LEU A 36 -0.75 -0.47 -11.64
CA LEU A 36 -1.48 -0.70 -10.38
C LEU A 36 -2.98 -0.96 -10.59
N GLY A 37 -3.50 -0.86 -11.83
CA GLY A 37 -4.94 -0.92 -12.09
C GLY A 37 -5.71 0.27 -11.52
N MET A 38 -5.05 1.41 -11.37
CA MET A 38 -5.58 2.64 -10.78
C MET A 38 -5.83 3.69 -11.87
N LYS A 39 -6.71 4.64 -11.57
CA LYS A 39 -6.93 5.86 -12.35
C LYS A 39 -5.94 6.96 -11.94
N LEU A 40 -5.67 7.88 -12.86
CA LEU A 40 -4.78 9.01 -12.66
C LEU A 40 -5.55 10.33 -12.77
N ASN A 41 -5.42 11.19 -11.76
CA ASN A 41 -5.83 12.59 -11.81
C ASN A 41 -4.58 13.48 -11.77
N ILE A 42 -4.39 14.31 -12.80
CA ILE A 42 -3.27 15.26 -12.87
C ILE A 42 -3.74 16.58 -12.26
N VAL A 43 -3.23 16.89 -11.05
CA VAL A 43 -3.56 18.14 -10.35
C VAL A 43 -2.72 19.30 -10.90
N GLU A 44 -1.43 19.06 -11.08
CA GLU A 44 -0.49 19.98 -11.72
C GLU A 44 0.48 19.18 -12.58
N SER A 45 0.54 19.51 -13.88
CA SER A 45 1.33 18.76 -14.85
C SER A 45 2.80 18.71 -14.45
N ASN A 46 3.37 17.51 -14.51
CA ASN A 46 4.76 17.20 -14.18
C ASN A 46 5.17 17.40 -12.71
N THR A 47 4.25 17.74 -11.81
CA THR A 47 4.59 17.98 -10.39
C THR A 47 3.64 17.32 -9.41
N THR A 48 2.33 17.25 -9.68
CA THR A 48 1.34 16.78 -8.70
C THR A 48 0.26 15.90 -9.32
N TRP A 49 0.09 14.71 -8.75
CA TRP A 49 -0.82 13.68 -9.23
C TRP A 49 -1.54 12.99 -8.08
N ILE A 50 -2.72 12.46 -8.36
CA ILE A 50 -3.47 11.59 -7.46
C ILE A 50 -3.76 10.28 -8.18
N LEU A 51 -3.35 9.18 -7.57
CA LEU A 51 -3.71 7.83 -8.00
C LEU A 51 -4.84 7.33 -7.10
N TYR A 52 -5.92 6.85 -7.72
CA TYR A 52 -7.11 6.38 -7.03
C TYR A 52 -7.74 5.19 -7.77
N MET A 53 -8.60 4.46 -7.08
CA MET A 53 -9.46 3.41 -7.62
C MET A 53 -10.92 3.75 -7.28
N GLY A 54 -11.87 3.28 -8.09
CA GLY A 54 -13.29 3.55 -7.89
C GLY A 54 -13.84 4.62 -8.83
N ASP A 55 -14.91 5.28 -8.40
CA ASP A 55 -15.68 6.22 -9.24
C ASP A 55 -15.01 7.60 -9.38
N ASP A 56 -15.26 8.25 -10.51
CA ASP A 56 -14.71 9.56 -10.86
C ASP A 56 -15.34 10.70 -10.04
N GLU A 57 -16.52 10.49 -9.43
CA GLU A 57 -17.12 11.45 -8.49
C GLU A 57 -16.26 11.65 -7.23
N HIS A 58 -15.47 10.63 -6.87
CA HIS A 58 -14.58 10.62 -5.70
C HIS A 58 -13.10 10.64 -6.10
N ASN A 59 -12.78 11.28 -7.24
CA ASN A 59 -11.46 11.45 -7.91
C ASN A 59 -10.30 12.01 -7.07
N THR A 60 -10.47 12.05 -5.76
CA THR A 60 -9.61 12.74 -4.81
C THR A 60 -9.34 11.92 -3.53
N THR A 61 -9.84 10.69 -3.39
CA THR A 61 -9.41 9.75 -2.35
C THR A 61 -8.40 8.75 -2.93
N GLY A 62 -7.25 8.60 -2.29
CA GLY A 62 -6.20 7.69 -2.74
C GLY A 62 -4.82 8.16 -2.30
N PHE A 63 -3.86 8.18 -3.24
CA PHE A 63 -2.48 8.55 -2.96
C PHE A 63 -2.04 9.72 -3.83
N LYS A 64 -1.71 10.82 -3.17
CA LYS A 64 -1.14 12.01 -3.81
C LYS A 64 0.37 11.87 -3.91
N PHE A 65 0.88 12.04 -5.12
CA PHE A 65 2.30 12.14 -5.43
C PHE A 65 2.62 13.59 -5.75
N SER A 66 3.64 14.15 -5.11
CA SER A 66 4.08 15.53 -5.30
C SER A 66 5.59 15.59 -5.45
N LEU A 67 6.06 16.09 -6.59
CA LEU A 67 7.47 16.33 -6.86
C LEU A 67 7.85 17.76 -6.45
N SER A 68 8.77 17.89 -5.50
CA SER A 68 9.31 19.17 -5.04
C SER A 68 10.83 19.17 -5.14
N GLY A 69 11.35 19.83 -6.17
CA GLY A 69 12.76 19.75 -6.54
C GLY A 69 13.17 18.30 -6.86
N ALA A 70 14.16 17.78 -6.13
CA ALA A 70 14.61 16.40 -6.28
C ALA A 70 13.93 15.42 -5.30
N ASN A 71 12.79 15.78 -4.71
CA ASN A 71 12.09 14.92 -3.74
C ASN A 71 10.69 14.55 -4.24
N LEU A 72 10.40 13.25 -4.27
CA LEU A 72 9.05 12.74 -4.50
C LEU A 72 8.39 12.45 -3.15
N ILE A 73 7.27 13.10 -2.90
CA ILE A 73 6.48 12.95 -1.68
C ILE A 73 5.22 12.18 -2.03
N MET A 74 4.94 11.10 -1.30
CA MET A 74 3.71 10.33 -1.37
C MET A 74 2.93 10.53 -0.07
N THR A 75 1.67 10.96 -0.18
CA THR A 75 0.77 11.16 0.96
C THR A 75 -0.58 10.55 0.69
N THR A 76 -1.23 10.02 1.72
CA THR A 76 -2.67 9.72 1.65
C THR A 76 -3.47 11.01 1.43
N VAL A 77 -4.47 10.94 0.55
CA VAL A 77 -5.48 11.98 0.33
C VAL A 77 -6.87 11.36 0.49
N ILE A 78 -7.77 12.09 1.15
CA ILE A 78 -9.16 11.67 1.37
C ILE A 78 -10.03 12.84 0.91
N GLN A 79 -10.90 12.60 -0.08
CA GLN A 79 -11.82 13.60 -0.63
C GLN A 79 -11.12 14.93 -1.01
N GLY A 80 -9.87 14.84 -1.45
CA GLY A 80 -9.10 16.00 -1.94
C GLY A 80 -8.34 16.75 -0.87
N ALA A 81 -8.59 16.41 0.39
CA ALA A 81 -7.83 16.92 1.52
C ALA A 81 -6.69 15.96 1.88
N THR A 82 -5.51 16.51 2.15
CA THR A 82 -4.52 15.78 2.95
C THR A 82 -5.02 15.85 4.40
N PRO A 83 -5.28 14.71 5.08
CA PRO A 83 -5.81 14.73 6.44
C PRO A 83 -4.93 15.56 7.36
N SER A 84 -5.54 16.26 8.33
CA SER A 84 -4.82 17.14 9.25
C SER A 84 -3.66 16.42 9.97
N THR A 85 -2.60 17.13 10.37
CA THR A 85 -1.45 16.53 11.07
C THR A 85 -1.77 15.91 12.44
N SER A 86 -2.96 16.20 13.02
CA SER A 86 -3.49 15.54 14.21
C SER A 86 -4.07 14.15 13.95
N THR A 87 -4.35 13.83 12.69
CA THR A 87 -4.68 12.49 12.20
C THR A 87 -3.37 11.85 11.71
N TYR A 88 -2.99 10.69 12.25
CA TYR A 88 -1.96 9.85 11.66
C TYR A 88 -2.33 9.57 10.19
N CYS A 89 -1.67 10.28 9.28
CA CYS A 89 -1.72 10.08 7.85
C CYS A 89 -0.37 9.56 7.36
N TYR A 90 -0.38 8.66 6.38
CA TYR A 90 0.88 8.22 5.79
C TYR A 90 1.48 9.34 4.94
N SER A 91 2.77 9.60 5.16
CA SER A 91 3.60 10.48 4.34
C SER A 91 4.97 9.85 4.19
N TYR A 92 5.43 9.75 2.95
CA TYR A 92 6.74 9.23 2.60
C TYR A 92 7.45 10.21 1.69
N ASN A 93 8.76 10.37 1.89
CA ASN A 93 9.59 11.26 1.10
C ASN A 93 10.80 10.48 0.57
N MET A 94 10.97 10.49 -0.75
CA MET A 94 12.07 9.88 -1.47
C MET A 94 12.91 10.93 -2.17
N SER A 95 14.22 10.88 -1.95
CA SER A 95 15.18 11.65 -2.74
C SER A 95 15.42 10.98 -4.10
N LEU A 96 15.23 11.75 -5.17
CA LEU A 96 15.47 11.42 -6.58
C LEU A 96 16.69 12.19 -7.13
N THR A 97 17.66 12.52 -6.28
CA THR A 97 18.89 13.19 -6.71
C THR A 97 19.66 12.36 -7.73
N ARG A 98 20.31 13.05 -8.67
CA ARG A 98 21.17 12.42 -9.67
C ARG A 98 22.27 11.61 -9.00
N SER A 99 22.32 10.31 -9.26
CA SER A 99 23.26 9.42 -8.58
C SER A 99 23.50 8.14 -9.37
N ALA A 100 24.63 7.49 -9.13
CA ALA A 100 25.00 6.22 -9.77
C ALA A 100 24.68 4.99 -8.89
N ASN A 101 24.43 5.18 -7.59
CA ASN A 101 24.30 4.09 -6.61
C ASN A 101 23.33 4.40 -5.44
N SER A 102 22.65 5.53 -5.47
CA SER A 102 21.68 5.99 -4.48
C SER A 102 20.62 6.88 -5.15
N GLY A 103 19.71 7.49 -4.39
CA GLY A 103 18.73 8.44 -4.93
C GLY A 103 17.97 7.86 -6.13
N ALA A 104 18.01 8.55 -7.27
CA ALA A 104 17.37 8.10 -8.50
C ALA A 104 17.81 6.69 -8.98
N ALA A 105 19.03 6.25 -8.66
CA ALA A 105 19.51 4.92 -9.05
C ALA A 105 18.82 3.77 -8.30
N ASN A 106 18.34 4.03 -7.08
CA ASN A 106 17.67 3.05 -6.21
C ASN A 106 16.18 3.38 -5.96
N ALA A 107 15.63 4.32 -6.71
CA ALA A 107 14.25 4.76 -6.57
C ALA A 107 13.32 3.83 -7.35
N PHE A 108 12.51 3.06 -6.62
CA PHE A 108 11.53 2.15 -7.20
C PHE A 108 10.18 2.25 -6.50
N LEU A 109 9.14 2.10 -7.30
CA LEU A 109 7.82 1.70 -6.82
C LEU A 109 7.72 0.18 -6.94
N HIS A 110 7.45 -0.51 -5.84
CA HIS A 110 7.22 -1.95 -5.82
C HIS A 110 5.72 -2.22 -5.71
N PHE A 111 5.26 -3.30 -6.32
CA PHE A 111 3.87 -3.71 -6.21
C PHE A 111 3.67 -5.21 -6.43
N VAL A 112 2.53 -5.69 -5.92
CA VAL A 112 2.02 -7.04 -6.11
C VAL A 112 0.55 -6.89 -6.50
N SER A 113 0.18 -7.42 -7.66
CA SER A 113 -1.23 -7.54 -8.04
C SER A 113 -1.87 -8.64 -7.21
N CYS A 114 -2.99 -8.31 -6.58
CA CYS A 114 -3.84 -9.23 -5.82
C CYS A 114 -5.06 -9.59 -6.66
N LYS A 115 -5.85 -10.57 -6.20
CA LYS A 115 -7.03 -11.05 -6.90
C LYS A 115 -8.01 -9.93 -7.30
N GLU A 116 -8.22 -8.97 -6.39
CA GLU A 116 -9.20 -7.89 -6.59
C GLU A 116 -8.59 -6.49 -6.50
N GLY A 117 -7.28 -6.36 -6.28
CA GLY A 117 -6.66 -5.05 -6.16
C GLY A 117 -5.14 -5.11 -6.11
N VAL A 118 -4.51 -4.24 -5.33
CA VAL A 118 -3.06 -4.08 -5.38
C VAL A 118 -2.47 -3.79 -4.02
N VAL A 119 -1.28 -4.34 -3.77
CA VAL A 119 -0.39 -3.85 -2.72
C VAL A 119 0.79 -3.17 -3.36
N PHE A 120 1.15 -1.98 -2.89
CA PHE A 120 2.32 -1.28 -3.38
C PHE A 120 3.02 -0.43 -2.31
N GLY A 121 4.17 0.10 -2.68
CA GLY A 121 4.79 1.23 -2.01
C GLY A 121 6.14 1.58 -2.62
N ILE A 122 6.86 2.47 -1.94
CA ILE A 122 8.02 3.17 -2.51
C ILE A 122 9.26 2.79 -1.70
N GLY A 123 10.31 2.34 -2.38
CA GLY A 123 11.54 1.84 -1.77
C GLY A 123 12.81 2.58 -2.19
N ILE A 124 13.73 2.80 -1.25
CA ILE A 124 14.99 3.57 -1.44
C ILE A 124 16.26 2.72 -1.34
N PHE A 125 16.15 1.45 -0.95
CA PHE A 125 17.31 0.56 -0.73
C PHE A 125 17.51 -0.42 -1.89
N SER A 126 18.65 -1.11 -1.86
CA SER A 126 18.99 -2.15 -2.85
C SER A 126 17.85 -3.15 -3.03
N GLU A 127 17.65 -3.59 -4.28
CA GLU A 127 16.50 -4.36 -4.74
C GLU A 127 16.13 -5.60 -3.89
N GLY A 128 17.06 -6.19 -3.15
CA GLY A 128 16.82 -7.38 -2.32
C GLY A 128 16.20 -7.13 -0.94
N SER A 129 16.09 -5.88 -0.47
CA SER A 129 15.75 -5.57 0.93
C SER A 129 14.31 -5.09 1.18
N ASN A 130 13.46 -5.03 0.15
CA ASN A 130 12.33 -4.08 0.12
C ASN A 130 10.94 -4.68 0.41
N ILE A 131 10.81 -5.81 1.12
CA ILE A 131 9.46 -6.29 1.52
C ILE A 131 8.77 -5.32 2.52
N THR A 132 9.56 -4.55 3.27
CA THR A 132 9.07 -3.48 4.16
C THR A 132 8.53 -2.26 3.41
N ASP A 133 8.71 -2.18 2.09
CA ASP A 133 8.26 -1.03 1.29
C ASP A 133 6.85 -1.23 0.73
N LEU A 134 6.29 -2.45 0.81
CA LEU A 134 4.90 -2.75 0.43
C LEU A 134 3.96 -2.42 1.59
N LEU A 135 3.70 -1.13 1.77
CA LEU A 135 2.96 -0.57 2.92
C LEU A 135 1.54 -0.11 2.57
N HIS A 136 1.10 -0.22 1.32
CA HIS A 136 -0.21 0.27 0.90
C HIS A 136 -1.04 -0.82 0.25
N ILE A 137 -2.32 -0.90 0.61
CA ILE A 137 -3.29 -1.80 0.02
C ILE A 137 -4.42 -0.97 -0.57
N VAL A 138 -4.88 -1.35 -1.76
CA VAL A 138 -6.10 -0.83 -2.39
C VAL A 138 -6.94 -2.01 -2.83
N LEU A 139 -8.15 -2.12 -2.29
CA LEU A 139 -9.06 -3.24 -2.57
C LEU A 139 -10.51 -2.75 -2.69
N PRO A 140 -11.35 -3.43 -3.48
CA PRO A 140 -12.79 -3.30 -3.41
C PRO A 140 -13.31 -3.56 -2.00
N ALA A 141 -14.32 -2.80 -1.61
CA ALA A 141 -15.02 -2.91 -0.36
C ALA A 141 -16.52 -2.71 -0.58
N LYS A 142 -17.31 -2.99 0.44
CA LYS A 142 -18.76 -2.81 0.40
C LYS A 142 -19.25 -2.18 1.67
N ASP A 143 -20.01 -1.09 1.57
CA ASP A 143 -20.72 -0.51 2.70
C ASP A 143 -21.88 -1.44 3.09
N LEU A 144 -21.87 -1.97 4.29
CA LEU A 144 -22.86 -2.89 4.85
C LEU A 144 -24.14 -2.18 5.29
N LYS A 145 -24.09 -0.86 5.49
CA LYS A 145 -25.26 -0.05 5.84
C LYS A 145 -26.05 0.35 4.60
N THR A 146 -25.37 0.81 3.55
CA THR A 146 -26.02 1.26 2.31
C THR A 146 -26.03 0.19 1.23
N ASN A 147 -25.26 -0.89 1.39
CA ASN A 147 -25.04 -1.94 0.40
C ASN A 147 -24.35 -1.43 -0.89
N GLU A 148 -23.71 -0.27 -0.84
CA GLU A 148 -22.99 0.34 -1.96
C GLU A 148 -21.55 -0.19 -2.06
N ASP A 149 -21.07 -0.32 -3.30
CA ASP A 149 -19.68 -0.68 -3.57
C ASP A 149 -18.77 0.53 -3.28
N ARG A 150 -17.63 0.24 -2.64
CA ARG A 150 -16.67 1.23 -2.15
C ARG A 150 -15.24 0.77 -2.41
N ILE A 151 -14.27 1.62 -2.13
CA ILE A 151 -12.85 1.24 -2.17
C ILE A 151 -12.23 1.44 -0.79
N ALA A 152 -11.58 0.40 -0.29
CA ALA A 152 -10.78 0.47 0.92
C ALA A 152 -9.33 0.79 0.55
N TYR A 153 -8.80 1.81 1.21
CA TYR A 153 -7.41 2.19 1.15
C TYR A 153 -6.80 1.97 2.53
N MET A 154 -5.69 1.25 2.58
CA MET A 154 -5.01 0.94 3.83
C MET A 154 -3.53 1.27 3.73
N SER A 155 -2.98 1.88 4.78
CA SER A 155 -1.56 2.18 4.88
C SER A 155 -0.98 1.62 6.18
N PHE A 156 0.11 0.88 6.09
CA PHE A 156 0.88 0.39 7.22
C PHE A 156 1.94 1.42 7.65
N THR A 157 2.11 1.53 8.96
CA THR A 157 3.14 2.33 9.62
C THR A 157 3.95 1.42 10.56
N SER A 158 4.96 1.95 11.24
CA SER A 158 5.88 1.17 12.07
C SER A 158 5.21 0.29 13.14
N ALA A 159 4.01 0.63 13.62
CA ALA A 159 3.31 -0.12 14.67
C ALA A 159 1.79 -0.29 14.43
N ARG A 160 1.25 0.18 13.31
CA ARG A 160 -0.20 0.34 13.10
C ARG A 160 -0.55 0.28 11.63
N TYR A 161 -1.82 0.04 11.33
CA TYR A 161 -2.40 0.33 10.02
C TYR A 161 -3.49 1.39 10.15
N ILE A 162 -3.71 2.11 9.06
CA ILE A 162 -4.72 3.16 8.93
C ILE A 162 -5.64 2.74 7.79
N ILE A 163 -6.95 2.74 8.02
CA ILE A 163 -7.97 2.42 7.00
C ILE A 163 -8.82 3.65 6.73
N TYR A 164 -9.09 3.90 5.45
CA TYR A 164 -9.96 4.96 4.97
C TYR A 164 -10.68 4.52 3.69
N SER A 165 -11.73 5.26 3.32
CA SER A 165 -12.52 5.03 2.12
C SER A 165 -12.89 6.34 1.44
N ASP A 166 -13.52 6.24 0.27
CA ASP A 166 -14.01 7.37 -0.52
C ASP A 166 -15.09 8.23 0.18
N VAL A 167 -15.71 7.73 1.25
CA VAL A 167 -16.83 8.39 1.94
C VAL A 167 -16.55 8.87 3.36
N ASP A 168 -15.37 8.58 3.91
CA ASP A 168 -15.06 8.91 5.30
C ASP A 168 -13.82 9.80 5.42
N GLU A 169 -14.01 11.05 5.86
CA GLU A 169 -12.93 11.99 6.19
C GLU A 169 -12.10 11.55 7.41
N ALA A 170 -12.65 10.66 8.25
CA ALA A 170 -11.95 10.16 9.42
C ALA A 170 -11.09 8.95 9.05
N SER A 171 -9.77 9.13 9.12
CA SER A 171 -8.84 8.00 9.16
C SER A 171 -9.05 7.23 10.47
N HIS A 172 -9.49 5.99 10.40
CA HIS A 172 -9.70 5.16 11.58
C HIS A 172 -8.43 4.40 11.96
N TYR A 173 -8.06 4.52 13.23
CA TYR A 173 -6.96 3.77 13.81
C TYR A 173 -7.51 2.51 14.46
N ALA A 174 -7.16 1.35 13.90
CA ALA A 174 -7.19 0.13 14.67
C ALA A 174 -5.85 -0.02 15.38
N GLN A 175 -5.75 0.49 16.60
CA GLN A 175 -4.72 0.07 17.54
C GLN A 175 -5.29 -1.09 18.35
N ALA A 176 -5.03 -2.32 17.93
CA ALA A 176 -5.43 -3.48 18.72
C ALA A 176 -4.45 -3.66 19.89
N TRP A 177 -4.86 -3.24 21.09
CA TRP A 177 -4.25 -3.67 22.35
C TRP A 177 -4.78 -5.07 22.66
N SER A 178 -3.92 -6.08 22.55
CA SER A 178 -4.12 -7.35 23.23
C SER A 178 -3.29 -7.29 24.52
N GLN A 179 -3.92 -6.87 25.62
CA GLN A 179 -3.53 -7.40 26.92
C GLN A 179 -4.40 -8.63 27.11
N ASP A 180 -3.74 -9.77 27.27
CA ASP A 180 -4.31 -11.07 27.55
C ASP A 180 -5.05 -11.74 26.39
N SER A 181 -4.30 -12.51 25.59
CA SER A 181 -4.67 -13.92 25.38
C SER A 181 -3.65 -14.66 24.50
N ASN A 182 -3.25 -15.85 24.98
CA ASN A 182 -2.52 -16.89 24.25
C ASN A 182 -3.40 -17.49 23.13
N ILE A 183 -3.72 -16.71 22.10
CA ILE A 183 -4.47 -17.19 20.95
C ILE A 183 -3.48 -17.48 19.84
N HIS A 184 -3.25 -18.77 19.59
CA HIS A 184 -2.28 -19.27 18.59
C HIS A 184 -2.89 -19.55 17.22
N ASP A 185 -4.21 -19.59 17.05
CA ASP A 185 -4.82 -19.96 15.77
C ASP A 185 -6.18 -19.28 15.58
N VAL A 186 -6.18 -18.00 15.19
CA VAL A 186 -7.42 -17.36 14.71
C VAL A 186 -7.11 -16.60 13.43
N VAL A 187 -7.32 -17.27 12.29
CA VAL A 187 -7.79 -16.59 11.08
C VAL A 187 -9.23 -16.21 11.39
N SER A 188 -9.43 -15.01 11.95
CA SER A 188 -10.77 -14.47 11.96
C SER A 188 -11.04 -14.10 10.50
N LEU A 189 -11.98 -14.80 9.87
CA LEU A 189 -12.77 -14.30 8.75
C LEU A 189 -13.60 -13.09 9.23
N ALA A 190 -12.98 -12.16 9.94
CA ALA A 190 -13.56 -10.91 10.36
C ALA A 190 -13.56 -10.03 9.12
N GLN A 191 -14.72 -9.97 8.48
CA GLN A 191 -15.16 -8.73 7.85
C GLN A 191 -14.75 -7.58 8.77
N TYR A 192 -14.00 -6.60 8.28
CA TYR A 192 -13.59 -5.46 9.09
C TYR A 192 -14.82 -4.63 9.49
N VAL A 193 -15.43 -4.97 10.62
CA VAL A 193 -16.50 -4.20 11.25
C VAL A 193 -15.89 -3.54 12.48
N TYR A 194 -15.23 -2.38 12.31
CA TYR A 194 -14.63 -1.62 13.40
C TYR A 194 -15.34 -0.26 13.54
N PRO A 195 -15.60 0.21 14.78
CA PRO A 195 -16.92 0.46 15.36
C PRO A 195 -17.64 1.74 14.88
N ALA A 196 -17.22 2.33 13.76
CA ALA A 196 -17.86 3.51 13.17
C ALA A 196 -18.06 3.41 11.64
N GLY A 197 -17.46 2.41 10.97
CA GLY A 197 -17.56 2.19 9.53
C GLY A 197 -18.06 0.79 9.19
N TYR A 198 -18.93 0.70 8.19
CA TYR A 198 -19.62 -0.52 7.77
C TYR A 198 -18.92 -1.16 6.56
N LEU A 199 -17.59 -1.27 6.46
CA LEU A 199 -16.94 -1.74 5.22
C LEU A 199 -16.55 -3.22 5.26
N ALA A 200 -17.12 -4.05 4.38
CA ALA A 200 -16.64 -5.41 4.14
C ALA A 200 -15.63 -5.45 2.99
N ILE A 201 -14.47 -6.08 3.20
CA ILE A 201 -13.40 -6.24 2.20
C ILE A 201 -13.30 -7.74 1.84
N PRO A 202 -13.81 -8.19 0.69
CA PRO A 202 -13.97 -9.62 0.39
C PRO A 202 -12.66 -10.41 0.22
N SER A 203 -11.59 -9.76 -0.23
CA SER A 203 -10.30 -10.40 -0.56
C SER A 203 -9.20 -10.20 0.49
N ALA A 204 -9.54 -9.63 1.65
CA ALA A 204 -8.60 -9.39 2.74
C ALA A 204 -9.02 -10.13 4.01
N TYR A 205 -8.03 -10.73 4.67
CA TYR A 205 -8.20 -11.58 5.83
C TYR A 205 -7.28 -11.12 6.95
N TYR A 206 -7.81 -10.97 8.16
CA TYR A 206 -7.00 -10.62 9.32
C TYR A 206 -6.27 -11.84 9.84
N ILE A 207 -4.97 -11.69 10.02
CA ILE A 207 -4.10 -12.68 10.62
C ILE A 207 -3.49 -12.09 11.88
N LEU A 208 -3.73 -12.76 13.01
CA LEU A 208 -2.92 -12.57 14.20
C LEU A 208 -1.62 -13.35 13.99
N ALA A 209 -0.51 -12.65 13.80
CA ALA A 209 0.80 -13.28 13.61
C ALA A 209 1.69 -12.92 14.80
N GLY A 210 1.83 -13.83 15.77
CA GLY A 210 2.80 -13.67 16.86
C GLY A 210 4.22 -14.13 16.46
N PRO A 211 5.28 -13.83 17.25
CA PRO A 211 5.51 -12.70 18.15
C PRO A 211 6.60 -11.74 17.62
N ASP A 212 6.89 -10.71 18.43
CA ASP A 212 7.87 -9.63 18.24
C ASP A 212 9.29 -10.11 17.83
N VAL A 213 9.83 -9.52 16.76
CA VAL A 213 11.16 -9.82 16.17
C VAL A 213 12.31 -9.62 17.15
N ALA A 214 12.12 -8.82 18.21
CA ALA A 214 13.10 -8.66 19.28
C ALA A 214 13.39 -9.96 20.08
N SER A 215 12.50 -10.95 20.00
CA SER A 215 12.56 -12.20 20.78
C SER A 215 13.06 -13.43 20.00
N GLY A 216 13.34 -13.30 18.70
CA GLY A 216 13.96 -14.37 17.90
C GLY A 216 13.07 -15.57 17.57
N VAL A 217 11.74 -15.44 17.62
CA VAL A 217 10.81 -16.53 17.27
C VAL A 217 10.39 -16.39 15.79
N SER A 218 10.51 -17.49 15.04
CA SER A 218 10.05 -17.59 13.65
C SER A 218 8.52 -17.50 13.57
N GLY A 219 7.99 -16.56 12.79
CA GLY A 219 6.55 -16.44 12.58
C GLY A 219 5.95 -17.66 11.86
N GLU A 220 4.76 -18.08 12.30
CA GLU A 220 4.02 -19.19 11.71
C GLU A 220 3.28 -18.75 10.43
N SER A 221 3.26 -19.65 9.44
CA SER A 221 2.53 -19.50 8.18
C SER A 221 1.16 -20.15 8.30
N PHE A 222 0.08 -19.39 8.12
CA PHE A 222 -1.29 -19.94 8.06
C PHE A 222 -1.60 -20.43 6.64
N ILE A 223 -2.11 -21.65 6.53
CA ILE A 223 -2.66 -22.20 5.28
C ILE A 223 -4.18 -22.00 5.33
N ILE A 224 -4.68 -21.02 4.59
CA ILE A 224 -6.11 -20.84 4.35
C ILE A 224 -6.41 -21.53 3.01
N ASN A 225 -6.93 -22.77 3.00
CA ASN A 225 -7.29 -23.48 1.76
C ASN A 225 -6.09 -23.67 0.77
N ASP A 226 -6.33 -24.22 -0.42
CA ASP A 226 -5.39 -24.27 -1.56
C ASP A 226 -5.14 -22.89 -2.20
N GLN A 227 -5.44 -21.79 -1.50
CA GLN A 227 -5.33 -20.42 -2.00
C GLN A 227 -3.98 -19.81 -1.61
N GLU A 228 -3.36 -19.06 -2.54
CA GLU A 228 -2.13 -18.34 -2.26
C GLU A 228 -2.41 -16.92 -1.73
N TYR A 229 -1.65 -16.49 -0.71
CA TYR A 229 -1.81 -15.18 -0.07
C TYR A 229 -0.51 -14.39 -0.05
N PHE A 230 -0.65 -13.07 -0.16
CA PHE A 230 0.41 -12.11 0.10
C PHE A 230 0.13 -11.39 1.43
N ILE A 231 1.17 -11.20 2.25
CA ILE A 231 1.08 -10.59 3.57
C ILE A 231 1.88 -9.28 3.58
N PRO A 232 1.26 -8.12 3.29
CA PRO A 232 1.92 -6.81 3.38
C PRO A 232 2.26 -6.39 4.81
N GLY A 233 3.16 -5.39 4.89
CA GLY A 233 3.39 -4.62 6.10
C GLY A 233 4.74 -4.86 6.78
N ASN A 234 4.97 -4.10 7.85
CA ASN A 234 6.19 -4.21 8.64
C ASN A 234 6.21 -5.54 9.40
N THR A 235 7.28 -6.31 9.22
CA THR A 235 7.48 -7.62 9.88
C THR A 235 7.52 -7.53 11.41
N SER A 236 7.69 -6.33 11.99
CA SER A 236 7.64 -6.10 13.44
C SER A 236 6.25 -5.89 14.03
N SER A 237 5.18 -5.94 13.22
CA SER A 237 3.80 -5.88 13.71
C SER A 237 3.27 -7.27 14.08
N ILE A 238 2.61 -7.37 15.24
CA ILE A 238 1.89 -8.57 15.70
C ILE A 238 0.58 -8.83 14.92
N TRP A 239 0.10 -7.83 14.20
CA TRP A 239 -1.09 -7.91 13.34
C TRP A 239 -0.68 -7.83 11.88
N ARG A 240 -1.19 -8.76 11.07
CA ARG A 240 -0.94 -8.82 9.63
C ARG A 240 -2.26 -8.98 8.87
N ILE A 241 -2.29 -8.47 7.65
CA ILE A 241 -3.40 -8.70 6.73
C ILE A 241 -2.88 -9.65 5.65
N ALA A 242 -3.58 -10.74 5.39
CA ALA A 242 -3.35 -11.56 4.20
C ALA A 242 -4.33 -11.16 3.11
N ILE A 243 -3.84 -11.10 1.87
CA ILE A 243 -4.63 -10.73 0.72
C ILE A 243 -4.49 -11.83 -0.33
N GLU A 244 -5.61 -12.26 -0.88
CA GLU A 244 -5.62 -13.28 -1.94
C GLU A 244 -4.82 -12.83 -3.15
N LEU A 245 -3.95 -13.70 -3.63
CA LEU A 245 -3.31 -13.56 -4.93
C LEU A 245 -4.25 -14.01 -6.05
N PRO A 246 -4.08 -13.50 -7.28
CA PRO A 246 -4.76 -14.07 -8.44
C PRO A 246 -4.42 -15.56 -8.51
N LYS A 247 -5.38 -16.40 -8.93
CA LYS A 247 -5.06 -17.80 -9.21
C LYS A 247 -3.92 -17.83 -10.23
N SER A 248 -2.86 -18.60 -9.96
CA SER A 248 -1.93 -18.95 -11.03
C SER A 248 -2.76 -19.64 -12.10
N GLU A 249 -2.82 -19.07 -13.30
CA GLU A 249 -3.32 -19.83 -14.43
C GLU A 249 -2.46 -21.09 -14.50
N GLU A 250 -3.09 -22.26 -14.41
CA GLU A 250 -2.41 -23.53 -14.59
C GLU A 250 -1.66 -23.46 -15.92
N SER A 251 -0.32 -23.45 -15.82
CA SER A 251 0.58 -23.34 -16.98
C SER A 251 0.72 -24.68 -17.68
#